data_AF-A0AA41Z8S5-F1
#
_entry.id   AF-A0AA41Z8S5-F1
#
_cell.length_a   1.000
_cell.length_b   1.000
_cell.length_c   1.000
_cell.angle_alpha   90.00
_cell.angle_beta   90.00
_cell.angle_gamma   90.00
#
_symmetry.space_group_name_H-M   'P 1'
#
loop_
_entity.id
_entity.type
_entity.pdbx_description
1 polymer ?
#
loop_
_entity_poly.entity_id
_entity_poly.type
_entity_poly.pdbx_seq_one_letter_code
_entity_poly.pdbx_strand_id
1 'polypeptide(L)'
;MADTPPQLDLFGDLPAHLHSRLGAGLGSLRRSSGSSRRRSSVPIIEPESAARLLSEHDDFRVLRRLRPRTISTPRALEPVEKLTVIVDTETTGLDHAHDEIIEIGMVAFVHDRQGSVIEVTGVFSALQEPSRPISPEITRLTCITDAMVEGRAIDIDAVEQFIEAADLVVAHNAGFDRPFCERLARGFAPKPWACSVKEVGWSAFGFEGSKLGYLVGQCGWFHHGHRAVDDCHALLEVLAAALPSDQGSALSHLLTRTEATRVRIWAEGAPYDLKDQLKRRGYKWDGGSDGRPRSWWVEVEEGAYEAEIAFLEQEIYMRRVRPRAQRITACERYKAV
;
A
#
# COMPACT_ATOMS: atom_id res chain seq x y z
N MET A 1 -17.85 -1.25 -35.84
CA MET A 1 -18.53 0.06 -35.95
C MET A 1 -19.33 0.21 -34.66
N ALA A 2 -18.69 0.66 -33.59
CA ALA A 2 -18.42 2.06 -33.24
C ALA A 2 -19.73 2.78 -32.87
N ASP A 3 -19.96 2.97 -31.57
CA ASP A 3 -20.00 4.32 -31.00
C ASP A 3 -19.83 4.30 -29.46
N THR A 4 -18.87 5.10 -29.02
CA THR A 4 -18.45 5.40 -27.64
C THR A 4 -19.01 6.78 -27.27
N PRO A 5 -19.37 7.07 -26.00
CA PRO A 5 -20.34 8.11 -25.62
C PRO A 5 -19.72 9.51 -25.43
N PRO A 6 -20.51 10.59 -25.29
CA PRO A 6 -19.98 11.90 -24.94
C PRO A 6 -19.69 12.01 -23.44
N GLN A 7 -18.44 12.38 -23.16
CA GLN A 7 -17.84 12.69 -21.89
C GLN A 7 -18.29 14.11 -21.46
N LEU A 8 -18.90 14.23 -20.27
CA LEU A 8 -19.30 15.51 -19.69
C LEU A 8 -18.10 16.12 -18.95
N ASP A 9 -17.66 17.27 -19.46
CA ASP A 9 -16.57 18.09 -18.95
C ASP A 9 -17.02 18.84 -17.68
N LEU A 10 -16.42 18.48 -16.55
CA LEU A 10 -16.72 19.01 -15.21
C LEU A 10 -15.54 19.85 -14.69
N PHE A 11 -15.07 20.80 -15.51
CA PHE A 11 -14.20 21.89 -15.06
C PHE A 11 -14.82 23.23 -15.43
N GLY A 12 -15.76 23.67 -14.58
CA GLY A 12 -16.28 25.03 -14.60
C GLY A 12 -15.28 25.99 -13.96
N ASP A 13 -14.95 27.05 -14.70
CA ASP A 13 -14.09 28.18 -14.34
C ASP A 13 -14.41 28.78 -12.95
N LEU A 14 -13.37 28.96 -12.13
CA LEU A 14 -13.43 29.78 -10.92
C LEU A 14 -13.17 31.26 -11.28
N PRO A 15 -14.06 32.21 -10.94
CA PRO A 15 -13.92 33.61 -11.30
C PRO A 15 -12.89 34.36 -10.45
N ALA A 16 -12.07 35.16 -11.13
CA ALA A 16 -11.06 36.03 -10.55
C ALA A 16 -11.67 37.35 -10.06
N HIS A 17 -11.93 37.49 -8.76
CA HIS A 17 -12.20 38.80 -8.15
C HIS A 17 -11.65 38.89 -6.73
N LEU A 18 -10.55 39.62 -6.51
CA LEU A 18 -10.46 40.63 -5.45
C LEU A 18 -9.24 41.54 -5.67
N HIS A 19 -9.46 42.66 -6.35
CA HIS A 19 -8.57 43.81 -6.32
C HIS A 19 -9.28 45.00 -5.64
N SER A 20 -8.56 45.59 -4.68
CA SER A 20 -8.61 46.98 -4.22
C SER A 20 -9.78 47.46 -3.34
N ARG A 21 -9.44 47.89 -2.13
CA ARG A 21 -9.85 49.21 -1.60
C ARG A 21 -8.69 49.88 -0.85
N LEU A 22 -8.50 51.16 -1.20
CA LEU A 22 -7.67 52.21 -0.59
C LEU A 22 -8.06 52.45 0.88
N GLY A 23 -7.29 53.07 1.79
CA GLY A 23 -6.06 53.84 1.75
C GLY A 23 -5.93 54.65 3.07
N ALA A 24 -4.87 55.47 3.16
CA ALA A 24 -4.57 56.51 4.15
C ALA A 24 -3.69 56.14 5.36
N GLY A 25 -2.46 56.65 5.33
CA GLY A 25 -1.50 56.69 6.44
C GLY A 25 -0.29 57.52 6.04
N LEU A 26 -0.37 58.82 6.27
CA LEU A 26 0.66 59.84 6.00
C LEU A 26 1.94 59.57 6.80
N GLY A 27 3.09 59.64 6.14
CA GLY A 27 4.41 59.55 6.78
C GLY A 27 5.51 60.07 5.86
N SER A 28 5.76 61.37 5.93
CA SER A 28 6.81 62.10 5.22
C SER A 28 8.21 61.56 5.54
N LEU A 29 8.94 61.08 4.53
CA LEU A 29 10.41 61.03 4.56
C LEU A 29 11.02 61.43 3.22
N ARG A 30 12.13 62.17 3.36
CA ARG A 30 12.81 63.03 2.39
C ARG A 30 13.25 62.34 1.09
N ARG A 31 13.22 63.12 0.01
CA ARG A 31 13.92 62.83 -1.25
C ARG A 31 15.43 62.71 -1.01
N SER A 32 16.01 61.57 -1.35
CA SER A 32 17.41 61.47 -1.77
C SER A 32 17.48 60.78 -3.13
N SER A 33 18.26 61.42 -3.98
CA SER A 33 18.58 61.15 -5.37
C SER A 33 18.94 59.70 -5.72
N GLY A 34 18.46 59.27 -6.89
CA GLY A 34 19.24 58.48 -7.85
C GLY A 34 19.65 57.07 -7.42
N SER A 35 18.75 56.11 -7.60
CA SER A 35 19.18 54.74 -7.90
C SER A 35 18.20 54.15 -8.90
N SER A 36 18.71 53.90 -10.11
CA SER A 36 18.02 53.15 -11.15
C SER A 36 17.68 51.78 -10.57
N ARG A 37 16.42 51.58 -10.16
CA ARG A 37 15.88 50.25 -9.89
C ARG A 37 15.87 49.52 -11.23
N ARG A 38 16.97 48.86 -11.57
CA ARG A 38 16.95 47.71 -12.46
C ARG A 38 15.84 46.81 -11.94
N ARG A 39 14.71 46.73 -12.64
CA ARG A 39 13.80 45.61 -12.49
C ARG A 39 14.65 44.40 -12.81
N SER A 40 15.14 43.70 -11.79
CA SER A 40 15.70 42.38 -11.96
C SER A 40 14.59 41.55 -12.57
N SER A 41 14.66 41.33 -13.88
CA SER A 41 13.85 40.30 -14.53
C SER A 41 14.25 39.02 -13.82
N VAL A 42 13.39 38.53 -12.92
CA VAL A 42 13.56 37.20 -12.36
C VAL A 42 13.59 36.29 -13.59
N PRO A 43 14.69 35.57 -13.85
CA PRO A 43 14.72 34.67 -14.99
C PRO A 43 13.54 33.70 -14.84
N ILE A 44 12.76 33.57 -15.90
CA ILE A 44 11.72 32.53 -15.94
C ILE A 44 12.49 31.21 -16.04
N ILE A 45 12.78 30.61 -14.89
CA ILE A 45 13.40 29.29 -14.82
C ILE A 45 12.28 28.29 -15.05
N GLU A 46 12.43 27.46 -16.08
CA GLU A 46 11.55 26.33 -16.29
C GLU A 46 11.60 25.42 -15.04
N PRO A 47 10.45 25.02 -14.46
CA PRO A 47 10.43 24.22 -13.24
C PRO A 47 11.31 22.97 -13.27
N GLU A 48 11.40 22.32 -14.44
CA GLU A 48 12.18 21.10 -14.62
C GLU A 48 13.69 21.37 -14.58
N SER A 49 14.12 22.50 -15.13
CA SER A 49 15.52 22.96 -15.06
C SER A 49 15.93 23.29 -13.62
N ALA A 50 15.03 23.94 -12.87
CA ALA A 50 15.26 24.20 -11.44
C ALA A 50 15.31 22.90 -10.62
N ALA A 51 14.39 21.96 -10.87
CA ALA A 51 14.34 20.68 -10.19
C ALA A 51 15.62 19.87 -10.42
N ARG A 52 16.15 19.84 -11.66
CA ARG A 52 17.42 19.16 -11.96
C ARG A 52 18.58 19.77 -11.20
N LEU A 53 18.73 21.09 -11.25
CA LEU A 53 19.81 21.80 -10.56
C LEU A 53 19.79 21.54 -9.05
N LEU A 54 18.61 21.59 -8.42
CA LEU A 54 18.46 21.32 -7.00
C LEU A 54 18.70 19.85 -6.66
N SER A 55 18.35 18.91 -7.55
CA SER A 55 18.57 17.47 -7.32
C SER A 55 20.05 17.07 -7.32
N GLU A 56 20.92 17.89 -7.92
CA GLU A 56 22.38 17.68 -7.96
C GLU A 56 23.09 18.24 -6.72
N HIS A 57 22.40 18.97 -5.85
CA HIS A 57 22.99 19.65 -4.70
C HIS A 57 22.70 18.90 -3.39
N ASP A 58 23.74 18.59 -2.62
CA ASP A 58 23.67 17.72 -1.42
C ASP A 58 22.66 18.18 -0.35
N ASP A 59 22.51 19.50 -0.16
CA ASP A 59 21.56 20.06 0.82
C ASP A 59 20.08 20.01 0.40
N PHE A 60 19.77 19.59 -0.82
CA PHE A 60 18.40 19.60 -1.34
C PHE A 60 17.91 18.20 -1.68
N ARG A 61 16.67 17.92 -1.29
CA ARG A 61 15.93 16.75 -1.74
C ARG A 61 14.70 17.20 -2.50
N VAL A 62 14.70 16.99 -3.82
CA VAL A 62 13.56 17.35 -4.67
C VAL A 62 12.64 16.15 -4.80
N LEU A 63 11.38 16.32 -4.36
CA LEU A 63 10.33 15.32 -4.57
C LEU A 63 9.51 15.68 -5.81
N ARG A 64 9.12 14.66 -6.57
CA ARG A 64 8.30 14.82 -7.78
C ARG A 64 6.87 14.36 -7.52
N ARG A 65 5.90 15.06 -8.11
CA ARG A 65 4.50 14.62 -8.04
C ARG A 65 4.40 13.28 -8.75
N LEU A 66 3.91 12.26 -8.04
CA LEU A 66 3.60 10.97 -8.62
C LEU A 66 2.50 11.14 -9.67
N ARG A 67 2.73 10.57 -10.85
CA ARG A 67 1.74 10.53 -11.93
C ARG A 67 1.41 9.07 -12.21
N PRO A 68 0.13 8.68 -12.23
CA PRO A 68 -0.27 7.34 -12.65
C PRO A 68 0.33 6.98 -14.01
N ARG A 69 0.77 5.73 -14.16
CA ARG A 69 1.19 5.20 -15.47
C ARG A 69 -0.02 5.09 -16.39
N THR A 70 0.20 5.29 -17.68
CA THR A 70 -0.84 5.11 -18.70
C THR A 70 -1.26 3.65 -18.77
N ILE A 71 -2.56 3.40 -18.93
CA ILE A 71 -3.10 2.07 -19.15
C ILE A 71 -2.77 1.63 -20.59
N SER A 72 -2.14 0.48 -20.73
CA SER A 72 -1.82 -0.13 -22.01
C SER A 72 -3.04 -0.72 -22.70
N THR A 73 -2.95 -0.86 -24.02
CA THR A 73 -3.95 -1.61 -24.80
C THR A 73 -3.92 -3.09 -24.42
N PRO A 74 -5.09 -3.75 -24.28
CA PRO A 74 -5.15 -5.17 -23.96
C PRO A 74 -4.37 -6.03 -24.96
N ARG A 75 -3.59 -6.98 -24.44
CA ARG A 75 -2.88 -8.00 -25.21
C ARG A 75 -2.82 -9.31 -24.43
N ALA A 76 -2.50 -10.40 -25.13
CA ALA A 76 -2.14 -11.64 -24.47
C ALA A 76 -0.82 -11.47 -23.71
N LEU A 77 -0.74 -12.06 -22.53
CA LEU A 77 0.49 -12.13 -21.74
C LEU A 77 1.42 -13.19 -22.31
N GLU A 78 2.72 -12.91 -22.28
CA GLU A 78 3.75 -13.88 -22.58
C GLU A 78 3.87 -14.91 -21.43
N PRO A 79 4.33 -16.15 -21.68
CA PRO A 79 4.36 -17.21 -20.66
C PRO A 79 5.15 -16.90 -19.38
N VAL A 80 6.07 -15.94 -19.44
CA VAL A 80 6.91 -15.51 -18.31
C VAL A 80 6.33 -14.32 -17.56
N GLU A 81 5.30 -13.68 -18.11
CA GLU A 81 4.64 -12.52 -17.53
C GLU A 81 3.56 -12.96 -16.54
N LYS A 82 3.37 -12.13 -15.52
CA LYS A 82 2.40 -12.35 -14.46
C LYS A 82 1.57 -11.10 -14.24
N LEU A 83 0.28 -11.29 -13.99
CA LEU A 83 -0.65 -10.21 -13.67
C LEU A 83 -0.78 -10.10 -12.16
N THR A 84 -0.39 -8.95 -11.61
CA THR A 84 -0.57 -8.63 -10.20
C THR A 84 -1.58 -7.48 -10.06
N VAL A 85 -2.45 -7.58 -9.07
CA VAL A 85 -3.37 -6.51 -8.69
C VAL A 85 -2.94 -5.94 -7.35
N ILE A 86 -2.66 -4.64 -7.30
CA ILE A 86 -2.59 -3.91 -6.03
C ILE A 86 -4.02 -3.52 -5.66
N VAL A 87 -4.39 -3.71 -4.39
CA VAL A 87 -5.65 -3.28 -3.81
C VAL A 87 -5.39 -2.45 -2.56
N ASP A 88 -6.24 -1.46 -2.36
CA ASP A 88 -6.32 -0.64 -1.16
C ASP A 88 -7.79 -0.36 -0.84
N THR A 89 -8.12 -0.29 0.45
CA THR A 89 -9.49 -0.05 0.91
C THR A 89 -9.56 1.05 1.96
N GLU A 90 -10.54 1.93 1.81
CA GLU A 90 -10.95 2.85 2.88
C GLU A 90 -12.21 2.30 3.54
N THR A 91 -12.26 2.34 4.86
CA THR A 91 -13.32 1.67 5.65
C THR A 91 -13.87 2.57 6.75
N THR A 92 -15.01 2.19 7.32
CA THR A 92 -15.59 2.87 8.49
C THR A 92 -14.85 2.61 9.81
N GLY A 93 -13.82 1.75 9.80
CA GLY A 93 -13.06 1.36 10.98
C GLY A 93 -12.15 0.15 10.75
N LEU A 94 -11.57 -0.38 11.83
CA LEU A 94 -10.51 -1.39 11.74
C LEU A 94 -11.00 -2.85 11.81
N ASP A 95 -12.26 -3.07 12.17
CA ASP A 95 -12.81 -4.40 12.40
C ASP A 95 -13.61 -4.87 11.19
N HIS A 96 -12.99 -5.68 10.33
CA HIS A 96 -13.63 -6.25 9.14
C HIS A 96 -14.93 -7.02 9.39
N ALA A 97 -15.20 -7.46 10.63
CA ALA A 97 -16.45 -8.13 10.99
C ALA A 97 -17.63 -7.16 11.18
N HIS A 98 -17.36 -5.90 11.53
CA HIS A 98 -18.39 -4.90 11.89
C HIS A 98 -18.34 -3.64 11.03
N ASP A 99 -17.16 -3.24 10.58
CA ASP A 99 -16.93 -2.07 9.75
C ASP A 99 -17.13 -2.37 8.26
N GLU A 100 -17.39 -1.35 7.46
CA GLU A 100 -17.75 -1.45 6.05
C GLU A 100 -16.71 -0.78 5.15
N ILE A 101 -16.51 -1.31 3.94
CA ILE A 101 -15.73 -0.64 2.91
C ILE A 101 -16.55 0.56 2.42
N ILE A 102 -15.89 1.72 2.30
CA ILE A 102 -16.45 2.96 1.73
C ILE A 102 -15.74 3.39 0.43
N GLU A 103 -14.53 2.88 0.19
CA GLU A 103 -13.83 2.96 -1.09
C GLU A 103 -12.99 1.71 -1.34
N ILE A 104 -12.94 1.27 -2.59
CA ILE A 104 -11.94 0.31 -3.06
C ILE A 104 -11.17 0.91 -4.25
N GLY A 105 -9.85 0.80 -4.21
CA GLY A 105 -8.95 1.12 -5.31
C GLY A 105 -8.21 -0.14 -5.75
N MET A 106 -8.08 -0.35 -7.06
CA MET A 106 -7.27 -1.44 -7.61
C MET A 106 -6.48 -1.00 -8.83
N VAL A 107 -5.23 -1.45 -8.93
CA VAL A 107 -4.35 -1.25 -10.09
C VAL A 107 -3.80 -2.59 -10.52
N ALA A 108 -4.15 -3.01 -11.74
CA ALA A 108 -3.65 -4.22 -12.36
C ALA A 108 -2.42 -3.89 -13.20
N PHE A 109 -1.34 -4.65 -13.02
CA PHE A 109 -0.10 -4.46 -13.76
C PHE A 109 0.56 -5.79 -14.08
N VAL A 110 1.32 -5.80 -15.17
CA VAL A 110 2.08 -6.94 -15.65
C VAL A 110 3.54 -6.75 -15.29
N HIS A 111 4.18 -7.82 -14.85
CA HIS A 111 5.61 -7.83 -14.58
C HIS A 111 6.26 -9.13 -15.06
N ASP A 112 7.58 -9.09 -15.21
CA ASP A 112 8.39 -10.29 -15.44
C ASP A 112 8.68 -11.04 -14.11
N ARG A 113 9.39 -12.16 -14.20
CA ARG A 113 9.78 -12.97 -13.03
C ARG A 113 10.82 -12.25 -12.14
N GLN A 114 11.52 -11.27 -12.68
CA GLN A 114 12.54 -10.48 -11.99
C GLN A 114 11.93 -9.28 -11.23
N GLY A 115 10.61 -9.09 -11.32
CA GLY A 115 9.92 -7.97 -10.66
C GLY A 115 10.09 -6.65 -11.41
N SER A 116 10.36 -6.67 -12.71
CA SER A 116 10.30 -5.50 -13.57
C SER A 116 8.86 -5.26 -14.01
N VAL A 117 8.30 -4.09 -13.67
CA VAL A 117 6.95 -3.72 -14.13
C VAL A 117 7.00 -3.37 -15.62
N ILE A 118 6.20 -4.08 -16.41
CA ILE A 118 6.13 -3.95 -17.87
C ILE A 118 5.06 -2.91 -18.24
N GLU A 119 3.84 -3.08 -17.72
CA GLU A 119 2.73 -2.19 -18.05
C GLU A 119 1.62 -2.23 -17.00
N VAL A 120 0.81 -1.16 -16.95
CA VAL A 120 -0.47 -1.14 -16.22
C VAL A 120 -1.56 -1.53 -17.21
N THR A 121 -2.37 -2.52 -16.86
CA THR A 121 -3.42 -3.08 -17.73
C THR A 121 -4.82 -2.66 -17.32
N GLY A 122 -5.00 -2.17 -16.09
CA GLY A 122 -6.30 -1.73 -15.62
C GLY A 122 -6.22 -0.93 -14.33
N VAL A 123 -7.21 -0.06 -14.15
CA VAL A 123 -7.43 0.70 -12.93
C VAL A 123 -8.92 0.61 -12.62
N PHE A 124 -9.26 0.34 -11.35
CA PHE A 124 -10.62 0.32 -10.84
C PHE A 124 -10.69 1.16 -9.58
N SER A 125 -11.75 1.97 -9.45
CA SER A 125 -12.03 2.76 -8.25
C SER A 125 -13.54 2.87 -8.09
N ALA A 126 -14.04 2.57 -6.89
CA ALA A 126 -15.46 2.66 -6.59
C ALA A 126 -15.69 3.06 -5.14
N LEU A 127 -16.76 3.83 -4.92
CA LEU A 127 -17.25 4.22 -3.60
C LEU A 127 -18.45 3.35 -3.21
N GLN A 128 -18.67 3.20 -1.91
CA GLN A 128 -19.78 2.46 -1.32
C GLN A 128 -20.43 3.30 -0.22
N GLU A 129 -21.75 3.47 -0.27
CA GLU A 129 -22.52 3.99 0.85
C GLU A 129 -22.52 2.96 2.00
N PRO A 130 -22.01 3.28 3.20
CA PRO A 130 -22.07 2.41 4.36
C PRO A 130 -23.47 2.41 4.99
N SER A 131 -23.79 1.40 5.79
CA SER A 131 -25.08 1.30 6.49
C SER A 131 -25.28 2.33 7.61
N ARG A 132 -24.21 3.00 8.04
CA ARG A 132 -24.19 4.01 9.11
C ARG A 132 -23.40 5.23 8.67
N PRO A 133 -23.74 6.44 9.17
CA PRO A 133 -23.00 7.65 8.85
C PRO A 133 -21.50 7.52 9.14
N ILE A 134 -20.67 8.04 8.23
CA ILE A 134 -19.22 8.06 8.38
C ILE A 134 -18.86 8.99 9.54
N SER A 135 -18.07 8.49 10.49
CA SER A 135 -17.69 9.30 11.64
C SER A 135 -16.74 10.44 11.22
N PRO A 136 -16.74 11.59 11.93
CA PRO A 136 -15.81 12.68 11.63
C PRO A 136 -14.34 12.27 11.74
N GLU A 137 -14.02 11.22 12.48
CA GLU A 137 -12.67 10.66 12.56
C GLU A 137 -12.29 9.93 11.27
N ILE A 138 -13.17 9.08 10.77
CA ILE A 138 -12.96 8.38 9.48
C ILE A 138 -12.89 9.39 8.34
N THR A 139 -13.78 10.39 8.30
CA THR A 139 -13.68 11.46 7.29
C THR A 139 -12.35 12.21 7.36
N ARG A 140 -11.76 12.43 8.55
CA ARG A 140 -10.44 13.06 8.66
C ARG A 140 -9.31 12.18 8.14
N LEU A 141 -9.44 10.86 8.28
CA LEU A 141 -8.41 9.89 7.86
C LEU A 141 -8.47 9.64 6.35
N THR A 142 -9.67 9.39 5.85
CA THR A 142 -9.94 8.92 4.48
C THR A 142 -10.30 10.07 3.53
N CYS A 143 -10.64 11.25 4.06
CA CYS A 143 -11.23 12.36 3.31
C CYS A 143 -12.57 12.04 2.61
N ILE A 144 -13.19 10.90 2.93
CA ILE A 144 -14.50 10.52 2.40
C ILE A 144 -15.61 11.03 3.32
N THR A 145 -16.60 11.68 2.71
CA THR A 145 -17.78 12.23 3.40
C THR A 145 -19.04 11.45 3.02
N ASP A 146 -20.07 11.48 3.87
CA ASP A 146 -21.37 10.85 3.55
C ASP A 146 -21.92 11.33 2.19
N ALA A 147 -21.75 12.60 1.86
CA ALA A 147 -22.20 13.17 0.57
C ALA A 147 -21.46 12.60 -0.65
N MET A 148 -20.22 12.12 -0.49
CA MET A 148 -19.47 11.48 -1.60
C MET A 148 -19.98 10.08 -1.90
N VAL A 149 -20.44 9.38 -0.87
CA VAL A 149 -20.86 7.97 -0.95
C VAL A 149 -22.37 7.80 -1.11
N GLU A 150 -23.17 8.85 -0.88
CA GLU A 150 -24.64 8.82 -1.03
C GLU A 150 -25.07 8.22 -2.38
N GLY A 151 -25.86 7.14 -2.32
CA GLY A 151 -26.37 6.40 -3.47
C GLY A 151 -25.32 5.58 -4.25
N ARG A 152 -24.09 5.47 -3.75
CA ARG A 152 -23.01 4.69 -4.39
C ARG A 152 -23.03 3.25 -3.93
N ALA A 153 -22.81 2.34 -4.87
CA ALA A 153 -22.62 0.93 -4.61
C ALA A 153 -21.47 0.40 -5.46
N ILE A 154 -20.61 -0.43 -4.87
CA ILE A 154 -19.56 -1.13 -5.60
C ILE A 154 -20.21 -2.23 -6.45
N ASP A 155 -19.89 -2.24 -7.75
CA ASP A 155 -20.27 -3.33 -8.65
C ASP A 155 -19.37 -4.56 -8.37
N ILE A 156 -19.95 -5.55 -7.70
CA ILE A 156 -19.25 -6.77 -7.30
C ILE A 156 -18.83 -7.60 -8.52
N ASP A 157 -19.65 -7.65 -9.57
CA ASP A 157 -19.31 -8.41 -10.78
C ASP A 157 -18.12 -7.76 -11.50
N ALA A 158 -18.04 -6.43 -11.51
CA ALA A 158 -16.88 -5.72 -12.04
C ALA A 158 -15.61 -5.97 -11.20
N VAL A 159 -15.71 -6.05 -9.87
CA VAL A 159 -14.59 -6.41 -9.00
C VAL A 159 -14.11 -7.83 -9.28
N GLU A 160 -15.03 -8.79 -9.34
CA GLU A 160 -14.74 -10.21 -9.64
C GLU A 160 -14.04 -10.34 -10.99
N GLN A 161 -14.55 -9.68 -12.03
CA GLN A 161 -13.93 -9.65 -13.36
C GLN A 161 -12.53 -9.03 -13.34
N PHE A 162 -12.33 -7.94 -12.58
CA PHE A 162 -11.03 -7.26 -12.50
C PHE A 162 -9.93 -8.14 -11.91
N ILE A 163 -10.26 -8.98 -10.92
CA ILE A 163 -9.30 -9.84 -10.24
C ILE A 163 -9.22 -11.26 -10.82
N GLU A 164 -10.12 -11.64 -11.72
CA GLU A 164 -10.23 -13.01 -12.24
C GLU A 164 -8.91 -13.53 -12.78
N ALA A 165 -8.23 -12.74 -13.61
CA ALA A 165 -6.94 -13.11 -14.21
C ALA A 165 -5.72 -12.85 -13.30
N ALA A 166 -5.89 -12.26 -12.11
CA ALA A 166 -4.77 -11.93 -11.24
C ALA A 166 -4.07 -13.20 -10.73
N ASP A 167 -2.77 -13.29 -10.96
CA ASP A 167 -1.88 -14.31 -10.39
C ASP A 167 -1.55 -14.02 -8.92
N LEU A 168 -1.61 -12.74 -8.51
CA LEU A 168 -1.29 -12.27 -7.16
C LEU A 168 -2.08 -11.01 -6.81
N VAL A 169 -2.51 -10.90 -5.55
CA VAL A 169 -3.05 -9.66 -4.98
C VAL A 169 -2.06 -9.09 -3.96
N VAL A 170 -1.81 -7.79 -4.02
CA VAL A 170 -0.87 -7.08 -3.15
C VAL A 170 -1.58 -5.96 -2.43
N ALA A 171 -1.34 -5.80 -1.13
CA ALA A 171 -1.80 -4.64 -0.37
C ALA A 171 -0.71 -4.10 0.57
N HIS A 172 -0.77 -2.80 0.85
CA HIS A 172 0.14 -2.14 1.78
C HIS A 172 -0.36 -2.33 3.21
N ASN A 173 -0.09 -3.52 3.79
CA ASN A 173 -0.69 -4.07 5.02
C ASN A 173 -1.84 -5.04 4.75
N ALA A 174 -1.63 -6.04 3.90
CA ALA A 174 -2.66 -7.01 3.49
C ALA A 174 -3.44 -7.72 4.62
N GLY A 175 -2.91 -7.77 5.86
CA GLY A 175 -3.67 -8.26 7.01
C GLY A 175 -4.89 -7.41 7.37
N PHE A 176 -4.95 -6.17 6.88
CA PHE A 176 -6.09 -5.27 6.96
C PHE A 176 -7.02 -5.45 5.75
N ASP A 177 -6.53 -5.25 4.53
CA ASP A 177 -7.37 -5.22 3.32
C ASP A 177 -7.97 -6.57 2.95
N ARG A 178 -7.22 -7.67 3.11
CA ARG A 178 -7.65 -8.99 2.65
C ARG A 178 -8.98 -9.42 3.29
N PRO A 179 -9.16 -9.37 4.63
CA PRO A 179 -10.44 -9.70 5.25
C PRO A 179 -11.63 -8.88 4.72
N PHE A 180 -11.45 -7.58 4.47
CA PHE A 180 -12.50 -6.74 3.88
C PHE A 180 -12.81 -7.17 2.44
N CYS A 181 -11.78 -7.38 1.62
CA CYS A 181 -11.91 -7.78 0.22
C CYS A 181 -12.58 -9.15 0.07
N GLU A 182 -12.21 -10.15 0.89
CA GLU A 182 -12.83 -11.48 0.88
C GLU A 182 -14.31 -11.45 1.28
N ARG A 183 -14.72 -10.50 2.13
CA ARG A 183 -16.12 -10.28 2.49
C ARG A 183 -16.91 -9.58 1.38
N LEU A 184 -16.25 -8.68 0.63
CA LEU A 184 -16.84 -7.95 -0.48
C LEU A 184 -17.09 -8.85 -1.71
N ALA A 185 -16.04 -9.55 -2.17
CA ALA A 185 -16.07 -10.37 -3.38
C ALA A 185 -15.38 -11.73 -3.13
N ARG A 186 -16.06 -12.81 -3.51
CA ARG A 186 -15.63 -14.18 -3.20
C ARG A 186 -14.38 -14.58 -3.98
N GLY A 187 -14.13 -13.97 -5.15
CA GLY A 187 -12.96 -14.22 -5.97
C GLY A 187 -11.63 -13.88 -5.32
N PHE A 188 -11.60 -13.05 -4.26
CA PHE A 188 -10.37 -12.77 -3.51
C PHE A 188 -9.89 -13.96 -2.65
N ALA A 189 -10.81 -14.79 -2.16
CA ALA A 189 -10.50 -15.87 -1.21
C ALA A 189 -9.54 -16.95 -1.73
N PRO A 190 -9.64 -17.41 -3.00
CA PRO A 190 -8.69 -18.37 -3.56
C PRO A 190 -7.37 -17.73 -4.03
N LYS A 191 -7.27 -16.39 -4.10
CA LYS A 191 -6.06 -15.73 -4.61
C LYS A 191 -4.91 -15.83 -3.61
N PRO A 192 -3.66 -15.93 -4.10
CA PRO A 192 -2.50 -15.68 -3.27
C PRO A 192 -2.41 -14.18 -2.96
N TRP A 193 -1.96 -13.86 -1.75
CA TRP A 193 -1.78 -12.48 -1.28
C TRP A 193 -0.35 -12.22 -0.81
N ALA A 194 0.12 -11.00 -1.04
CA ALA A 194 1.36 -10.47 -0.50
C ALA A 194 1.14 -9.12 0.21
N CYS A 195 1.99 -8.84 1.18
CA CYS A 195 1.95 -7.62 1.98
C CYS A 195 3.26 -6.84 1.83
N SER A 196 3.23 -5.68 1.18
CA SER A 196 4.47 -4.92 0.99
C SER A 196 5.16 -4.58 2.31
N VAL A 197 4.43 -4.43 3.42
CA VAL A 197 4.98 -4.16 4.75
C VAL A 197 5.76 -5.37 5.31
N LYS A 198 5.31 -6.61 5.04
CA LYS A 198 5.91 -7.82 5.65
C LYS A 198 6.90 -8.51 4.74
N GLU A 199 6.63 -8.55 3.44
CA GLU A 199 7.46 -9.26 2.48
C GLU A 199 8.69 -8.47 2.05
N VAL A 200 8.69 -7.14 1.93
CA VAL A 200 9.86 -6.44 1.37
C VAL A 200 11.03 -6.37 2.35
N GLY A 201 10.80 -6.07 3.63
CA GLY A 201 11.90 -5.90 4.60
C GLY A 201 12.61 -4.53 4.51
N TRP A 202 11.83 -3.47 4.28
CA TRP A 202 12.25 -2.07 4.05
C TRP A 202 13.48 -1.58 4.82
N SER A 203 13.58 -1.88 6.12
CA SER A 203 14.71 -1.42 6.95
C SER A 203 16.07 -1.96 6.49
N ALA A 204 16.10 -3.17 5.90
CA ALA A 204 17.33 -3.74 5.35
C ALA A 204 17.84 -2.96 4.13
N PHE A 205 16.98 -2.16 3.51
CA PHE A 205 17.30 -1.32 2.34
C PHE A 205 17.41 0.17 2.70
N GLY A 206 17.56 0.51 3.98
CA GLY A 206 17.78 1.89 4.43
C GLY A 206 16.51 2.74 4.55
N PHE A 207 15.32 2.13 4.50
CA PHE A 207 14.08 2.86 4.78
C PHE A 207 13.86 2.99 6.29
N GLU A 208 13.42 4.18 6.72
CA GLU A 208 13.27 4.51 8.15
C GLU A 208 11.91 4.08 8.74
N GLY A 209 11.02 3.59 7.88
CA GLY A 209 9.71 3.07 8.27
C GLY A 209 9.02 2.39 7.11
N SER A 210 7.88 1.76 7.39
CA SER A 210 7.09 1.06 6.37
C SER A 210 5.77 1.76 6.03
N LYS A 211 5.49 2.96 6.55
CA LYS A 211 4.28 3.72 6.17
C LYS A 211 4.40 4.16 4.71
N LEU A 212 3.35 3.97 3.92
CA LEU A 212 3.37 4.27 2.48
C LEU A 212 3.90 5.67 2.16
N GLY A 213 3.38 6.72 2.82
CA GLY A 213 3.85 8.09 2.61
C GLY A 213 5.35 8.30 2.87
N TYR A 214 5.95 7.58 3.83
CA TYR A 214 7.41 7.62 4.03
C TYR A 214 8.16 6.90 2.92
N LEU A 215 7.66 5.74 2.48
CA LEU A 215 8.28 5.01 1.37
C LEU A 215 8.24 5.84 0.08
N VAL A 216 7.09 6.43 -0.25
CA VAL A 216 6.90 7.31 -1.40
C VAL A 216 7.87 8.50 -1.35
N GLY A 217 7.95 9.17 -0.21
CA GLY A 217 8.91 10.26 0.02
C GLY A 217 10.36 9.80 -0.11
N GLN A 218 10.68 8.62 0.43
CA GLN A 218 12.02 8.05 0.35
C GLN A 218 12.40 7.67 -1.10
N CYS A 219 11.44 7.27 -1.92
CA CYS A 219 11.61 7.02 -3.36
C CYS A 219 11.66 8.29 -4.22
N GLY A 220 11.56 9.49 -3.63
CA GLY A 220 11.67 10.76 -4.35
C GLY A 220 10.34 11.29 -4.90
N TRP A 221 9.21 10.81 -4.38
CA TRP A 221 7.89 11.23 -4.83
C TRP A 221 7.07 11.89 -3.72
N PHE A 222 6.05 12.62 -4.14
CA PHE A 222 4.92 12.97 -3.29
C PHE A 222 3.63 12.73 -4.07
N HIS A 223 2.57 12.37 -3.35
CA HIS A 223 1.21 12.35 -3.88
C HIS A 223 0.31 13.05 -2.87
N HIS A 224 -0.78 13.60 -3.38
CA HIS A 224 -1.89 13.93 -2.50
C HIS A 224 -2.58 12.58 -2.30
N GLY A 225 -2.35 11.94 -1.14
CA GLY A 225 -3.01 10.68 -0.78
C GLY A 225 -4.51 10.90 -0.57
N HIS A 226 -5.13 10.00 0.19
CA HIS A 226 -6.56 10.07 0.61
C HIS A 226 -7.57 9.51 -0.40
N ARG A 227 -7.12 8.80 -1.44
CA ARG A 227 -7.98 7.97 -2.28
C ARG A 227 -7.31 6.63 -2.46
N ALA A 228 -8.08 5.55 -2.30
CA ALA A 228 -7.53 4.19 -2.36
C ALA A 228 -6.76 3.90 -3.66
N VAL A 229 -7.23 4.42 -4.80
CA VAL A 229 -6.56 4.22 -6.09
C VAL A 229 -5.24 4.99 -6.22
N ASP A 230 -5.12 6.16 -5.59
CA ASP A 230 -3.89 6.93 -5.58
C ASP A 230 -2.81 6.23 -4.74
N ASP A 231 -3.22 5.60 -3.65
CA ASP A 231 -2.35 4.77 -2.80
C ASP A 231 -1.90 3.50 -3.54
N CYS A 232 -2.75 2.90 -4.37
CA CYS A 232 -2.37 1.79 -5.25
C CYS A 232 -1.29 2.21 -6.26
N HIS A 233 -1.45 3.37 -6.91
CA HIS A 233 -0.44 3.90 -7.83
C HIS A 233 0.86 4.24 -7.10
N ALA A 234 0.77 4.81 -5.91
CA ALA A 234 1.92 5.09 -5.07
C ALA A 234 2.68 3.83 -4.68
N LEU A 235 1.97 2.78 -4.29
CA LEU A 235 2.56 1.50 -3.97
C LEU A 235 3.21 0.85 -5.19
N LEU A 236 2.59 0.92 -6.37
CA LEU A 236 3.17 0.39 -7.61
C LEU A 236 4.54 0.99 -7.88
N GLU A 237 4.65 2.32 -7.81
CA GLU A 237 5.93 2.99 -8.05
C GLU A 237 6.95 2.60 -6.97
N VAL A 238 6.55 2.53 -5.70
CA VAL A 238 7.44 2.13 -4.59
C VAL A 238 7.96 0.71 -4.79
N LEU A 239 7.11 -0.21 -5.26
CA LEU A 239 7.50 -1.58 -5.57
C LEU A 239 8.41 -1.67 -6.80
N ALA A 240 8.17 -0.82 -7.81
CA ALA A 240 8.99 -0.74 -9.01
C ALA A 240 10.35 -0.06 -8.80
N ALA A 241 10.51 0.71 -7.71
CA ALA A 241 11.75 1.42 -7.42
C ALA A 241 12.93 0.46 -7.24
N ALA A 242 14.08 0.83 -7.81
CA ALA A 242 15.33 0.12 -7.60
C ALA A 242 15.78 0.30 -6.14
N LEU A 243 16.17 -0.81 -5.52
CA LEU A 243 16.75 -0.83 -4.18
C LEU A 243 18.27 -0.55 -4.24
N PRO A 244 18.88 -0.09 -3.14
CA PRO A 244 20.31 0.20 -3.10
C PRO A 244 21.18 -1.01 -3.44
N SER A 245 22.39 -0.75 -3.95
CA SER A 245 23.44 -1.75 -4.17
C SER A 245 23.05 -2.87 -5.15
N ASP A 246 22.32 -2.53 -6.22
CA ASP A 246 21.90 -3.46 -7.30
C ASP A 246 21.10 -4.68 -6.80
N GLN A 247 20.39 -4.54 -5.68
CA GLN A 247 19.59 -5.61 -5.07
C GLN A 247 18.24 -5.86 -5.80
N GLY A 248 18.06 -5.33 -7.02
CA GLY A 248 16.80 -5.40 -7.77
C GLY A 248 15.75 -4.38 -7.32
N SER A 249 14.47 -4.68 -7.55
CA SER A 249 13.34 -3.84 -7.15
C SER A 249 12.69 -4.34 -5.85
N ALA A 250 11.94 -3.50 -5.14
CA ALA A 250 11.16 -3.97 -3.99
C ALA A 250 10.14 -5.05 -4.37
N LEU A 251 9.61 -5.01 -5.61
CA LEU A 251 8.74 -6.03 -6.16
C LEU A 251 9.45 -7.39 -6.24
N SER A 252 10.71 -7.46 -6.68
CA SER A 252 11.43 -8.74 -6.81
C SER A 252 11.57 -9.47 -5.47
N HIS A 253 11.85 -8.72 -4.38
CA HIS A 253 11.91 -9.25 -3.02
C HIS A 253 10.53 -9.67 -2.51
N LEU A 254 9.50 -8.88 -2.81
CA LEU A 254 8.12 -9.22 -2.48
C LEU A 254 7.71 -10.54 -3.11
N LEU A 255 7.95 -10.71 -4.42
CA LEU A 255 7.62 -11.93 -5.16
C LEU A 255 8.34 -13.14 -4.57
N THR A 256 9.66 -13.03 -4.39
CA THR A 256 10.49 -14.11 -3.82
C THR A 256 9.96 -14.57 -2.45
N ARG A 257 9.64 -13.63 -1.56
CA ARG A 257 9.16 -13.97 -0.20
C ARG A 257 7.69 -14.39 -0.14
N THR A 258 6.92 -14.08 -1.18
CA THR A 258 5.55 -14.56 -1.36
C THR A 258 5.53 -16.04 -1.76
N GLU A 259 6.44 -16.46 -2.63
CA GLU A 259 6.55 -17.87 -3.08
C GLU A 259 7.00 -18.83 -1.96
N ALA A 260 7.80 -18.34 -1.00
CA ALA A 260 8.28 -19.16 0.11
C ALA A 260 7.11 -19.74 0.91
N THR A 261 7.06 -21.05 1.15
CA THR A 261 6.06 -21.63 2.07
C THR A 261 6.51 -21.46 3.52
N ARG A 262 5.56 -21.15 4.42
CA ARG A 262 5.81 -21.11 5.86
C ARG A 262 5.07 -22.23 6.57
N VAL A 263 5.55 -22.59 7.75
CA VAL A 263 4.88 -23.50 8.67
C VAL A 263 4.66 -22.76 9.98
N ARG A 264 3.39 -22.67 10.37
CA ARG A 264 3.00 -22.21 11.71
C ARG A 264 3.05 -23.41 12.65
N ILE A 265 3.76 -23.27 13.77
CA ILE A 265 3.97 -24.32 14.77
C ILE A 265 3.38 -23.82 16.09
N TRP A 266 2.58 -24.65 16.76
CA TRP A 266 2.04 -24.36 18.09
C TRP A 266 2.75 -25.19 19.15
N ALA A 267 3.44 -24.52 20.06
CA ALA A 267 4.02 -25.09 21.26
C ALA A 267 2.95 -25.21 22.35
N GLU A 268 2.02 -26.15 22.15
CA GLU A 268 0.96 -26.48 23.10
C GLU A 268 1.50 -27.14 24.38
N GLY A 269 1.10 -26.62 25.53
CA GLY A 269 1.55 -27.13 26.82
C GLY A 269 3.01 -26.83 27.15
N ALA A 270 3.65 -25.86 26.46
CA ALA A 270 5.00 -25.42 26.79
C ALA A 270 5.10 -24.95 28.26
N PRO A 271 6.18 -25.31 28.99
CA PRO A 271 6.35 -24.90 30.37
C PRO A 271 6.32 -23.37 30.54
N TYR A 272 5.54 -22.89 31.52
CA TYR A 272 5.33 -21.46 31.74
C TYR A 272 6.64 -20.69 31.97
N ASP A 273 7.59 -21.28 32.71
CA ASP A 273 8.86 -20.65 33.05
C ASP A 273 9.78 -20.44 31.84
N LEU A 274 9.49 -21.09 30.71
CA LEU A 274 10.25 -20.96 29.46
C LEU A 274 9.63 -19.94 28.49
N LYS A 275 8.57 -19.22 28.89
CA LYS A 275 7.92 -18.18 28.07
C LYS A 275 8.89 -17.13 27.51
N ASP A 276 9.91 -16.74 28.27
CA ASP A 276 10.84 -15.70 27.85
C ASP A 276 11.89 -16.24 26.86
N GLN A 277 12.14 -17.56 26.85
CA GLN A 277 12.91 -18.20 25.78
C GLN A 277 12.10 -18.23 24.48
N LEU A 278 10.84 -18.66 24.56
CA LEU A 278 9.92 -18.68 23.42
C LEU A 278 9.74 -17.27 22.81
N LYS A 279 9.50 -16.25 23.64
CA LYS A 279 9.42 -14.85 23.18
C LYS A 279 10.69 -14.38 22.47
N ARG A 280 11.88 -14.67 23.03
CA ARG A 280 13.16 -14.29 22.40
C ARG A 280 13.37 -14.96 21.05
N ARG A 281 12.84 -16.18 20.89
CA ARG A 281 12.85 -16.91 19.62
C ARG A 281 11.73 -16.48 18.65
N GLY A 282 10.87 -15.55 19.05
CA GLY A 282 9.83 -14.97 18.19
C GLY A 282 8.45 -15.62 18.30
N TYR A 283 8.24 -16.51 19.28
CA TYR A 283 6.91 -17.04 19.54
C TYR A 283 5.98 -15.95 20.08
N LYS A 284 4.73 -16.03 19.64
CA LYS A 284 3.62 -15.18 20.08
C LYS A 284 2.64 -16.00 20.89
N TRP A 285 2.00 -15.36 21.86
CA TRP A 285 0.98 -16.01 22.68
C TRP A 285 -0.38 -15.94 21.98
N ASP A 286 -1.06 -17.08 21.91
CA ASP A 286 -2.46 -17.20 21.50
C ASP A 286 -3.32 -17.50 22.73
N GLY A 287 -4.31 -16.63 22.97
CA GLY A 287 -5.24 -16.71 24.11
C GLY A 287 -6.33 -17.77 23.95
N GLY A 288 -6.45 -18.41 22.79
CA GLY A 288 -7.47 -19.42 22.51
C GLY A 288 -8.87 -18.84 22.27
N SER A 289 -8.95 -17.63 21.71
CA SER A 289 -10.21 -16.89 21.45
C SER A 289 -11.20 -17.67 20.56
N ASP A 290 -10.66 -18.55 19.72
CA ASP A 290 -11.34 -19.28 18.65
C ASP A 290 -11.63 -20.73 19.05
N GLY A 291 -11.76 -20.99 20.36
CA GLY A 291 -12.02 -22.33 20.93
C GLY A 291 -10.80 -23.26 20.93
N ARG A 292 -9.64 -22.76 20.54
CA ARG A 292 -8.37 -23.51 20.49
C ARG A 292 -7.64 -23.49 21.83
N PRO A 293 -6.76 -24.48 22.10
CA PRO A 293 -5.91 -24.46 23.29
C PRO A 293 -5.00 -23.22 23.30
N ARG A 294 -4.93 -22.56 24.47
CA ARG A 294 -3.94 -21.52 24.74
C ARG A 294 -2.53 -22.05 24.51
N SER A 295 -1.79 -21.39 23.63
CA SER A 295 -0.48 -21.90 23.22
C SER A 295 0.42 -20.78 22.69
N TRP A 296 1.72 -21.04 22.74
CA TRP A 296 2.69 -20.24 22.03
C TRP A 296 2.74 -20.70 20.58
N TRP A 297 2.90 -19.80 19.62
CA TRP A 297 3.09 -20.16 18.22
C TRP A 297 4.16 -19.34 17.53
N VAL A 298 4.79 -19.92 16.51
CA VAL A 298 5.76 -19.26 15.63
C VAL A 298 5.47 -19.62 14.18
N GLU A 299 5.84 -18.75 13.25
CA GLU A 299 5.90 -19.07 11.82
C GLU A 299 7.36 -19.09 11.38
N VAL A 300 7.76 -20.20 10.77
CA VAL A 300 9.10 -20.37 10.19
C VAL A 300 8.96 -20.72 8.71
N GLU A 301 10.00 -20.48 7.91
CA GLU A 301 10.05 -21.01 6.55
C GLU A 301 10.07 -22.54 6.59
N GLU A 302 9.47 -23.19 5.59
CA GLU A 302 9.33 -24.65 5.57
C GLU A 302 10.67 -25.40 5.70
N GLY A 303 11.75 -24.86 5.13
CA GLY A 303 13.10 -25.43 5.28
C GLY A 303 13.67 -25.35 6.70
N ALA A 304 13.15 -24.47 7.55
CA ALA A 304 13.55 -24.32 8.96
C ALA A 304 12.68 -25.12 9.92
N TYR A 305 11.65 -25.83 9.44
CA TYR A 305 10.71 -26.58 10.26
C TYR A 305 11.41 -27.60 11.19
N GLU A 306 12.27 -28.46 10.64
CA GLU A 306 12.95 -29.50 11.41
C GLU A 306 13.87 -28.92 12.50
N ALA A 307 14.54 -27.81 12.20
CA ALA A 307 15.37 -27.12 13.18
C ALA A 307 14.54 -26.54 14.34
N GLU A 308 13.33 -26.07 14.04
CA GLU A 308 12.42 -25.54 15.05
C GLU A 308 11.81 -26.64 15.92
N ILE A 309 11.48 -27.80 15.33
CA ILE A 309 11.08 -28.98 16.11
C ILE A 309 12.21 -29.44 17.02
N ALA A 310 13.46 -29.49 16.53
CA ALA A 310 14.61 -29.85 17.35
C ALA A 310 14.80 -28.90 18.54
N PHE A 311 14.64 -27.59 18.34
CA PHE A 311 14.64 -26.61 19.44
C PHE A 311 13.56 -26.92 20.49
N LEU A 312 12.32 -27.15 20.06
CA LEU A 312 11.22 -27.47 20.96
C LEU A 312 11.51 -28.76 21.77
N GLU A 313 12.05 -29.80 21.13
CA GLU A 313 12.38 -31.06 21.78
C GLU A 313 13.53 -30.93 22.79
N GLN A 314 14.58 -30.19 22.44
CA GLN A 314 15.85 -30.14 23.19
C GLN A 314 15.88 -29.05 24.26
N GLU A 315 15.19 -27.93 24.04
CA GLU A 315 15.30 -26.76 24.93
C GLU A 315 13.99 -26.48 25.68
N ILE A 316 12.83 -26.83 25.10
CA ILE A 316 11.52 -26.48 25.69
C ILE A 316 10.88 -27.67 26.41
N TYR A 317 10.68 -28.79 25.72
CA TYR A 317 9.97 -29.94 26.27
C TYR A 317 10.87 -30.98 26.91
N MET A 318 12.17 -30.98 26.59
CA MET A 318 13.14 -32.00 27.05
C MET A 318 12.71 -33.44 26.72
N ARG A 319 11.96 -33.60 25.62
CA ARG A 319 11.43 -34.88 25.12
C ARG A 319 11.00 -34.74 23.67
N ARG A 320 10.84 -35.86 22.99
CA ARG A 320 10.23 -35.86 21.65
C ARG A 320 8.79 -35.35 21.70
N VAL A 321 8.47 -34.49 20.75
CA VAL A 321 7.12 -33.90 20.61
C VAL A 321 6.70 -33.88 19.16
N ARG A 322 5.38 -33.88 18.94
CA ARG A 322 4.79 -33.59 17.63
C ARG A 322 3.84 -32.42 17.81
N PRO A 323 4.38 -31.19 17.92
CA PRO A 323 3.55 -30.01 18.03
C PRO A 323 2.64 -29.92 16.82
N ARG A 324 1.46 -29.35 17.02
CA ARG A 324 0.58 -29.03 15.90
C ARG A 324 1.33 -28.09 14.95
N ALA A 325 1.22 -28.36 13.66
CA ALA A 325 1.81 -27.53 12.61
C ALA A 325 0.82 -27.36 11.46
N GLN A 326 0.87 -26.20 10.80
CA GLN A 326 0.04 -25.87 9.65
C GLN A 326 0.91 -25.21 8.60
N ARG A 327 0.85 -25.74 7.37
CA ARG A 327 1.46 -25.11 6.20
C ARG A 327 0.65 -23.86 5.81
N ILE A 328 1.34 -22.74 5.64
CA ILE A 328 0.77 -21.43 5.31
C ILE A 328 1.42 -20.97 4.00
N THR A 329 0.65 -21.01 2.91
CA THR A 329 1.07 -20.48 1.59
C THR A 329 0.54 -19.06 1.41
N ALA A 330 0.88 -18.40 0.29
CA ALA A 330 0.33 -17.09 -0.04
C ALA A 330 -1.21 -17.09 -0.10
N CYS A 331 -1.84 -18.23 -0.38
CA CYS A 331 -3.30 -18.37 -0.37
C CYS A 331 -3.90 -18.37 1.04
N GLU A 332 -3.12 -18.66 2.10
CA GLU A 332 -3.60 -18.71 3.49
C GLU A 332 -3.15 -17.49 4.32
N ARG A 333 -2.05 -16.83 3.94
CA ARG A 333 -1.56 -15.64 4.68
C ARG A 333 -2.59 -14.53 4.71
N TYR A 334 -2.60 -13.75 5.79
CA TYR A 334 -3.43 -12.54 5.91
C TYR A 334 -4.95 -12.76 5.92
N LYS A 335 -5.43 -14.00 5.90
CA LYS A 335 -6.85 -14.29 6.13
C LYS A 335 -7.27 -13.83 7.53
N ALA A 336 -8.55 -13.53 7.68
CA ALA A 336 -9.16 -13.38 8.99
C ALA A 336 -8.88 -14.63 9.84
N VAL A 337 -8.49 -14.43 11.10
CA VAL A 337 -8.11 -15.50 12.04
C VAL A 337 -9.32 -16.00 12.80
#